data_AF-A0A1F8DI50-F1
#
_entry.id   AF-A0A1F8DI50-F1
#
_cell.length_a   1.000
_cell.length_b   1.000
_cell.length_c   1.000
_cell.angle_alpha   90.00
_cell.angle_beta   90.00
_cell.angle_gamma   90.00
#
_symmetry.space_group_name_H-M   'P 1'
#
loop_
_entity.id
_entity.type
_entity.pdbx_description
1 polymer ?
#
loop_
_entity_poly.entity_id
_entity_poly.type
_entity_poly.pdbx_seq_one_letter_code
_entity_poly.pdbx_strand_id
1 'polypeptide(L)'
;MSEKDNILPGGRIESGAEYLKRIGEEYTVYNQFLPGLSDQAFQYQKEINARREMGVESFLGDFAIAAEERRRNVVRWRVGDKLPEATEERTAIIRSALPRFVMFDKEAVGGMRVEQAKRHKIDVVVEDIMTEVARRLPKTLDAYRYHQDYANDVLQVPSVGKLDVRLTQTANGIFSTINSINGDDFKIWNCRESGVKYLDRYNEISRPQDVEIKPKGIKLEIYSDDSGIVSEEPGKFKKLQDEAIVWLVDNVLNPIRKIPLPEKQIDLPLMEEPFPEGKVGPLFAFVKQEDIEKIEILKEVGVNSAYPDERIAVQPSWRLIPLGYNRGDLPEEVHDGFIWCGVGTVNADADLKKLRIADKQMNTWSIFSKEGLAEIKPLVATDIYVVDWQAWEDFRENAFKPGHDRLTDSEVVEMYKAMGKTFVPITEYKGDYKKPVVLIGRDLEVNEVGGTFIPPEKRRR
;
A
#
# COMPACT_ATOMS: atom_id res chain seq x y z
N MET A 1 -18.84 12.87 -60.12
CA MET A 1 -18.78 12.24 -58.79
C MET A 1 -18.05 13.20 -57.89
N SER A 2 -18.79 13.95 -57.07
CA SER A 2 -18.23 14.94 -56.16
C SER A 2 -17.99 14.30 -54.80
N GLU A 3 -16.74 14.33 -54.34
CA GLU A 3 -16.39 14.17 -52.92
C GLU A 3 -16.90 15.39 -52.16
N LYS A 4 -18.14 15.31 -51.71
CA LYS A 4 -18.64 16.09 -50.59
C LYS A 4 -19.44 15.14 -49.71
N ASP A 5 -19.29 15.36 -48.41
CA ASP A 5 -20.13 14.83 -47.33
C ASP A 5 -19.63 13.55 -46.65
N ASN A 6 -18.58 13.74 -45.83
CA ASN A 6 -18.42 13.01 -44.57
C ASN A 6 -17.78 13.93 -43.50
N ILE A 7 -18.35 15.13 -43.35
CA ILE A 7 -18.05 16.01 -42.20
C ILE A 7 -19.05 15.63 -41.11
N LEU A 8 -18.55 14.99 -40.06
CA LEU A 8 -19.28 14.74 -38.80
C LEU A 8 -19.87 16.07 -38.27
N PRO A 9 -21.09 16.06 -37.71
CA PRO A 9 -21.76 17.29 -37.30
C PRO A 9 -21.04 17.95 -36.13
N GLY A 10 -20.49 19.14 -36.37
CA GLY A 10 -20.65 20.29 -35.48
C GLY A 10 -20.09 20.23 -34.05
N GLY A 11 -19.00 19.52 -33.79
CA GLY A 11 -18.23 19.74 -32.56
C GLY A 11 -17.54 21.11 -32.61
N ARG A 12 -18.12 22.14 -31.99
CA ARG A 12 -17.38 23.40 -31.73
C ARG A 12 -16.11 23.03 -30.99
N ILE A 13 -14.95 23.32 -31.58
CA ILE A 13 -13.67 23.23 -30.88
C ILE A 13 -13.71 24.31 -29.80
N GLU A 14 -13.94 23.90 -28.55
CA GLU A 14 -13.89 24.76 -27.37
C GLU A 14 -12.51 25.43 -27.32
N SER A 15 -12.46 26.74 -27.09
CA SER A 15 -11.18 27.41 -26.93
C SER A 15 -10.51 26.95 -25.63
N GLY A 16 -9.17 26.96 -25.58
CA GLY A 16 -8.45 26.58 -24.35
C GLY A 16 -8.87 27.40 -23.11
N ALA A 17 -9.29 28.66 -23.29
CA ALA A 17 -9.79 29.51 -22.22
C ALA A 17 -11.18 29.09 -21.72
N GLU A 18 -12.08 28.70 -22.63
CA GLU A 18 -13.40 28.17 -22.30
C GLU A 18 -13.27 26.82 -21.60
N TYR A 19 -12.39 25.95 -22.09
CA TYR A 19 -12.07 24.66 -21.48
C TYR A 19 -11.56 24.83 -20.04
N LEU A 20 -10.56 25.72 -19.84
CA LEU A 20 -10.01 26.01 -18.50
C LEU A 20 -11.06 26.63 -17.56
N LYS A 21 -11.97 27.44 -18.08
CA LYS A 21 -13.06 28.02 -17.29
C LYS A 21 -14.06 26.95 -16.87
N ARG A 22 -14.47 26.08 -17.80
CA ARG A 22 -15.42 24.99 -17.56
C ARG A 22 -14.92 24.00 -16.52
N ILE A 23 -13.65 23.57 -16.61
CA ILE A 23 -13.06 22.68 -15.60
C ILE A 23 -12.94 23.35 -14.22
N GLY A 24 -12.69 24.67 -14.18
CA GLY A 24 -12.66 25.44 -12.93
C GLY A 24 -14.04 25.58 -12.29
N GLU A 25 -15.09 25.78 -13.10
CA GLU A 25 -16.48 25.79 -12.65
C GLU A 25 -16.89 24.42 -12.11
N GLU A 26 -16.54 23.34 -12.81
CA GLU A 26 -16.82 21.98 -12.37
C GLU A 26 -16.16 21.62 -11.05
N TYR A 27 -14.86 21.93 -10.89
CA TYR A 27 -14.18 21.76 -9.62
C TYR A 27 -14.82 22.59 -8.50
N THR A 28 -15.28 23.81 -8.81
CA THR A 28 -15.98 24.68 -7.85
C THR A 28 -17.31 24.08 -7.39
N VAL A 29 -18.05 23.45 -8.31
CA VAL A 29 -19.31 22.74 -7.97
C VAL A 29 -19.03 21.64 -6.95
N TYR A 30 -18.02 20.79 -7.19
CA TYR A 30 -17.64 19.75 -6.22
C TYR A 30 -17.24 20.35 -4.88
N ASN A 31 -16.39 21.38 -4.87
CA ASN A 31 -15.88 21.98 -3.64
C ASN A 31 -16.98 22.67 -2.79
N GLN A 32 -18.06 23.14 -3.40
CA GLN A 32 -19.20 23.72 -2.67
C GLN A 32 -20.22 22.66 -2.22
N PHE A 33 -20.42 21.63 -3.03
CA PHE A 33 -21.42 20.59 -2.80
C PHE A 33 -20.98 19.55 -1.78
N LEU A 34 -19.77 19.00 -1.93
CA LEU A 34 -19.29 17.85 -1.15
C LEU A 34 -19.26 18.12 0.39
N PRO A 35 -18.89 19.32 0.89
CA PRO A 35 -18.90 19.58 2.33
C PRO A 35 -20.30 19.54 2.97
N GLY A 36 -21.37 19.78 2.20
CA GLY A 36 -22.75 19.78 2.69
C GLY A 36 -23.39 18.39 2.78
N LEU A 37 -22.69 17.35 2.31
CA LEU A 37 -23.23 15.98 2.30
C LEU A 37 -23.15 15.31 3.66
N SER A 38 -24.14 14.48 3.99
CA SER A 38 -23.99 13.48 5.05
C SER A 38 -22.92 12.45 4.65
N ASP A 39 -22.37 11.68 5.60
CA ASP A 39 -21.36 10.68 5.27
C ASP A 39 -21.89 9.65 4.26
N GLN A 40 -23.14 9.20 4.42
CA GLN A 40 -23.77 8.28 3.47
C GLN A 40 -23.91 8.89 2.07
N ALA A 41 -24.29 10.17 1.97
CA ALA A 41 -24.43 10.85 0.68
C ALA A 41 -23.06 11.15 0.04
N PHE A 42 -22.05 11.46 0.84
CA PHE A 42 -20.67 11.62 0.39
C PHE A 42 -20.14 10.30 -0.18
N GLN A 43 -20.37 9.17 0.50
CA GLN A 43 -19.98 7.86 -0.03
C GLN A 43 -20.68 7.52 -1.33
N TYR A 44 -21.99 7.72 -1.40
CA TYR A 44 -22.73 7.52 -2.65
C TYR A 44 -22.15 8.36 -3.80
N GLN A 45 -21.74 9.60 -3.51
CA GLN A 45 -21.09 10.46 -4.50
C GLN A 45 -19.71 9.94 -4.93
N LYS A 46 -18.95 9.31 -4.02
CA LYS A 46 -17.69 8.60 -4.36
C LYS A 46 -17.94 7.48 -5.34
N GLU A 47 -18.95 6.64 -5.08
CA GLU A 47 -19.27 5.51 -5.96
C GLU A 47 -19.72 5.99 -7.35
N ILE A 48 -20.50 7.07 -7.41
CA ILE A 48 -20.90 7.69 -8.69
C ILE A 48 -19.67 8.17 -9.45
N ASN A 49 -18.72 8.84 -8.77
CA ASN A 49 -17.56 9.41 -9.43
C ASN A 49 -16.61 8.31 -9.95
N ALA A 50 -16.41 7.26 -9.16
CA ALA A 50 -15.58 6.11 -9.53
C ALA A 50 -16.09 5.37 -10.78
N ARG A 51 -17.39 5.47 -11.10
CA ARG A 51 -18.00 4.87 -12.29
C ARG A 51 -17.98 5.78 -13.52
N ARG A 52 -17.47 7.02 -13.41
CA ARG A 52 -17.38 7.93 -14.56
C ARG A 52 -16.26 7.48 -15.50
N GLU A 53 -16.46 7.73 -16.79
CA GLU A 53 -15.41 7.52 -17.80
C GLU A 53 -14.19 8.38 -17.47
N MET A 54 -12.99 7.79 -17.59
CA MET A 54 -11.75 8.48 -17.26
C MET A 54 -11.54 9.70 -18.17
N GLY A 55 -11.54 10.88 -17.56
CA GLY A 55 -11.32 12.15 -18.22
C GLY A 55 -10.90 13.24 -17.23
N VAL A 56 -10.71 14.47 -17.72
CA VAL A 56 -10.32 15.59 -16.85
C VAL A 56 -11.41 15.90 -15.81
N GLU A 57 -12.68 15.72 -16.17
CA GLU A 57 -13.83 15.90 -15.28
C GLU A 57 -13.85 14.87 -14.15
N SER A 58 -13.66 13.59 -14.47
CA SER A 58 -13.59 12.52 -13.46
C SER A 58 -12.40 12.73 -12.53
N PHE A 59 -11.24 13.10 -13.08
CA PHE A 59 -10.03 13.45 -12.33
C PHE A 59 -10.27 14.61 -11.35
N LEU A 60 -10.96 15.67 -11.78
CA LEU A 60 -11.29 16.80 -10.89
C LEU A 60 -12.30 16.41 -9.82
N GLY A 61 -13.27 15.56 -10.16
CA GLY A 61 -14.18 14.95 -9.20
C GLY A 61 -13.43 14.13 -8.16
N ASP A 62 -12.50 13.27 -8.58
CA ASP A 62 -11.67 12.44 -7.69
C ASP A 62 -10.78 13.30 -6.81
N PHE A 63 -10.17 14.34 -7.38
CA PHE A 63 -9.34 15.28 -6.64
C PHE A 63 -10.15 16.03 -5.56
N ALA A 64 -11.36 16.50 -5.88
CA ALA A 64 -12.24 17.17 -4.94
C ALA A 64 -12.77 16.22 -3.85
N ILE A 65 -13.14 14.99 -4.23
CA ILE A 65 -13.52 13.93 -3.29
C ILE A 65 -12.38 13.62 -2.33
N ALA A 66 -11.16 13.44 -2.85
CA ALA A 66 -10.01 13.14 -2.02
C ALA A 66 -9.70 14.31 -1.06
N ALA A 67 -9.85 15.55 -1.51
CA ALA A 67 -9.70 16.73 -0.66
C ALA A 67 -10.75 16.80 0.46
N GLU A 68 -12.02 16.53 0.14
CA GLU A 68 -13.10 16.51 1.13
C GLU A 68 -12.97 15.33 2.11
N GLU A 69 -12.56 14.15 1.63
CA GLU A 69 -12.27 13.00 2.47
C GLU A 69 -11.15 13.31 3.47
N ARG A 70 -10.07 13.96 3.01
CA ARG A 70 -9.02 14.47 3.91
C ARG A 70 -9.60 15.44 4.96
N ARG A 71 -10.45 16.38 4.57
CA ARG A 71 -11.11 17.31 5.50
C ARG A 71 -11.97 16.58 6.53
N ARG A 72 -12.79 15.60 6.10
CA ARG A 72 -13.63 14.78 6.98
C ARG A 72 -12.78 13.96 7.95
N ASN A 73 -11.66 13.40 7.49
CA ASN A 73 -10.71 12.69 8.35
C ASN A 73 -10.16 13.61 9.45
N VAL A 74 -9.73 14.83 9.09
CA VAL A 74 -9.30 15.84 10.07
C VAL A 74 -10.38 16.14 11.11
N VAL A 75 -11.65 16.23 10.69
CA VAL A 75 -12.76 16.41 11.63
C VAL A 75 -12.89 15.19 12.54
N ARG A 76 -12.96 13.97 12.00
CA ARG A 76 -13.05 12.72 12.78
C ARG A 76 -11.95 12.60 13.83
N TRP A 77 -10.71 12.90 13.44
CA TRP A 77 -9.56 12.92 14.36
C TRP A 77 -9.76 13.92 15.49
N ARG A 78 -10.31 15.12 15.22
CA ARG A 78 -10.56 16.14 16.25
C ARG A 78 -11.69 15.80 17.21
N VAL A 79 -12.73 15.10 16.74
CA VAL A 79 -13.84 14.70 17.63
C VAL A 79 -13.52 13.44 18.44
N GLY A 80 -12.38 12.78 18.15
CA GLY A 80 -12.00 11.53 18.79
C GLY A 80 -13.05 10.44 18.56
N ASP A 81 -13.60 10.35 17.35
CA ASP A 81 -14.62 9.37 16.98
C ASP A 81 -14.10 7.95 17.23
N LYS A 82 -14.52 7.37 18.35
CA LYS A 82 -14.07 6.04 18.77
C LYS A 82 -14.67 4.98 17.87
N LEU A 83 -13.84 3.99 17.56
CA LEU A 83 -14.29 2.69 17.10
C LEU A 83 -15.42 2.18 18.00
N PRO A 84 -16.56 1.74 17.44
CA PRO A 84 -17.54 1.00 18.22
C PRO A 84 -16.86 -0.18 18.92
N GLU A 85 -17.26 -0.52 20.14
CA GLU A 85 -16.66 -1.66 20.84
C GLU A 85 -16.85 -2.96 20.05
N ALA A 86 -15.77 -3.73 19.95
CA ALA A 86 -15.78 -5.05 19.33
C ALA A 86 -16.44 -6.07 20.27
N THR A 87 -17.71 -6.38 20.06
CA THR A 87 -18.37 -7.46 20.80
C THR A 87 -17.91 -8.83 20.30
N GLU A 88 -17.93 -9.84 21.17
CA GLU A 88 -17.61 -11.23 20.77
C GLU A 88 -18.59 -11.73 19.69
N GLU A 89 -19.87 -11.38 19.81
CA GLU A 89 -20.89 -11.71 18.81
C GLU A 89 -20.56 -11.11 17.45
N ARG A 90 -20.19 -9.82 17.39
CA ARG A 90 -19.81 -9.16 16.14
C ARG A 90 -18.55 -9.79 15.56
N THR A 91 -17.57 -10.10 16.40
CA THR A 91 -16.34 -10.78 15.99
C THR A 91 -16.66 -12.15 15.36
N ALA A 92 -17.57 -12.92 15.96
CA ALA A 92 -18.02 -14.20 15.42
C ALA A 92 -18.75 -14.05 14.08
N ILE A 93 -19.62 -13.05 13.95
CA ILE A 93 -20.34 -12.73 12.70
C ILE A 93 -19.34 -12.36 11.59
N ILE A 94 -18.42 -11.44 11.84
CA ILE A 94 -17.38 -11.03 10.89
C ILE A 94 -16.54 -12.23 10.46
N ARG A 95 -16.05 -13.01 11.42
CA ARG A 95 -15.25 -14.21 11.15
C ARG A 95 -16.01 -15.25 10.33
N SER A 96 -17.34 -15.36 10.50
CA SER A 96 -18.18 -16.27 9.74
C SER A 96 -18.42 -15.81 8.29
N ALA A 97 -18.34 -14.49 8.06
CA ALA A 97 -18.54 -13.87 6.75
C ALA A 97 -17.26 -13.85 5.89
N LEU A 98 -16.09 -13.87 6.52
CA LEU A 98 -14.79 -13.89 5.86
C LEU A 98 -14.35 -15.32 5.47
N PRO A 99 -13.61 -15.49 4.36
CA PRO A 99 -12.94 -16.74 4.05
C PRO A 99 -11.96 -17.16 5.15
N ARG A 100 -11.75 -18.47 5.35
CA ARG A 100 -10.93 -19.00 6.46
C ARG A 100 -9.44 -18.68 6.37
N PHE A 101 -8.95 -18.33 5.18
CA PHE A 101 -7.56 -17.91 4.93
C PHE A 101 -7.40 -16.39 5.00
N VAL A 102 -8.39 -15.67 5.56
CA VAL A 102 -8.32 -14.24 5.83
C VAL A 102 -8.20 -14.03 7.33
N MET A 103 -7.21 -13.22 7.71
CA MET A 103 -7.04 -12.70 9.05
C MET A 103 -7.43 -11.22 9.08
N PHE A 104 -7.86 -10.75 10.24
CA PHE A 104 -8.21 -9.35 10.44
C PHE A 104 -7.73 -8.84 11.81
N ASP A 105 -7.42 -7.55 11.89
CA ASP A 105 -7.13 -6.86 13.15
C ASP A 105 -8.38 -6.80 14.03
N LYS A 106 -8.28 -7.33 15.24
CA LYS A 106 -9.39 -7.36 16.21
C LYS A 106 -9.83 -5.97 16.64
N GLU A 107 -8.92 -5.00 16.68
CA GLU A 107 -9.27 -3.62 17.04
C GLU A 107 -10.20 -2.98 16.01
N ALA A 108 -10.12 -3.41 14.76
CA ALA A 108 -10.89 -2.88 13.66
C ALA A 108 -12.33 -3.41 13.58
N VAL A 109 -12.70 -4.47 14.33
CA VAL A 109 -14.03 -5.12 14.28
C VAL A 109 -15.18 -4.13 14.51
N GLY A 110 -14.95 -3.14 15.37
CA GLY A 110 -15.88 -2.05 15.64
C GLY A 110 -16.34 -1.28 14.39
N GLY A 111 -15.45 -1.16 13.40
CA GLY A 111 -15.70 -0.47 12.13
C GLY A 111 -16.28 -1.38 11.06
N MET A 112 -16.36 -2.70 11.29
CA MET A 112 -16.69 -3.66 10.24
C MET A 112 -18.19 -3.94 10.08
N ARG A 113 -18.67 -4.05 8.85
CA ARG A 113 -20.06 -4.39 8.52
C ARG A 113 -20.08 -5.58 7.57
N VAL A 114 -21.01 -6.51 7.76
CA VAL A 114 -21.21 -7.62 6.82
C VAL A 114 -22.07 -7.16 5.66
N GLU A 115 -21.66 -7.48 4.44
CA GLU A 115 -22.41 -7.25 3.22
C GLU A 115 -22.70 -8.57 2.49
N GLN A 116 -23.76 -8.57 1.69
CA GLN A 116 -24.09 -9.73 0.86
C GLN A 116 -23.16 -9.76 -0.35
N ALA A 117 -22.19 -10.66 -0.34
CA ALA A 117 -21.32 -10.92 -1.49
C ALA A 117 -21.93 -11.94 -2.46
N LYS A 118 -21.69 -11.75 -3.77
CA LYS A 118 -21.98 -12.76 -4.78
C LYS A 118 -21.04 -13.95 -4.60
N ARG A 119 -21.58 -15.17 -4.63
CA ARG A 119 -20.83 -16.43 -4.47
C ARG A 119 -21.00 -17.31 -5.72
N HIS A 120 -19.89 -17.69 -6.34
CA HIS A 120 -19.83 -18.68 -7.40
C HIS A 120 -19.44 -20.06 -6.84
N LYS A 121 -19.72 -21.14 -7.58
CA LYS A 121 -19.36 -22.50 -7.13
C LYS A 121 -17.85 -22.71 -7.00
N ILE A 122 -17.09 -22.09 -7.90
CA ILE A 122 -15.62 -22.20 -7.91
C ILE A 122 -14.99 -21.54 -6.68
N ASP A 123 -15.64 -20.53 -6.09
CA ASP A 123 -15.19 -19.88 -4.85
C ASP A 123 -14.93 -20.92 -3.77
N VAL A 124 -15.84 -21.87 -3.59
CA VAL A 124 -15.73 -22.92 -2.55
C VAL A 124 -14.45 -23.73 -2.70
N VAL A 125 -14.09 -24.12 -3.92
CA VAL A 125 -12.90 -24.94 -4.18
C VAL A 125 -11.63 -24.11 -3.99
N VAL A 126 -11.62 -22.86 -4.45
CA VAL A 126 -10.45 -22.00 -4.27
C VAL A 126 -10.27 -21.65 -2.79
N GLU A 127 -11.34 -21.32 -2.05
CA GLU A 127 -11.28 -21.09 -0.61
C GLU A 127 -10.72 -22.30 0.14
N ASP A 128 -11.12 -23.52 -0.25
CA ASP A 128 -10.56 -24.77 0.28
C ASP A 128 -9.07 -24.91 -0.03
N ILE A 129 -8.64 -24.64 -1.27
CA ILE A 129 -7.22 -24.69 -1.66
C ILE A 129 -6.41 -23.70 -0.81
N MET A 130 -6.85 -22.46 -0.73
CA MET A 130 -6.15 -21.41 0.02
C MET A 130 -6.11 -21.71 1.51
N THR A 131 -7.19 -22.25 2.07
CA THR A 131 -7.22 -22.70 3.47
C THR A 131 -6.20 -23.80 3.71
N GLU A 132 -6.14 -24.80 2.82
CA GLU A 132 -5.19 -25.91 2.96
C GLU A 132 -3.74 -25.48 2.72
N VAL A 133 -3.49 -24.47 1.87
CA VAL A 133 -2.18 -23.80 1.75
C VAL A 133 -1.83 -23.05 3.03
N ALA A 134 -2.71 -22.18 3.52
CA ALA A 134 -2.48 -21.39 4.74
C ALA A 134 -2.15 -22.26 5.96
N ARG A 135 -2.77 -23.44 6.08
CA ARG A 135 -2.51 -24.42 7.15
C ARG A 135 -1.16 -25.15 7.04
N ARG A 136 -0.54 -25.15 5.86
CA ARG A 136 0.72 -25.85 5.56
C ARG A 136 1.92 -24.92 5.41
N LEU A 137 1.65 -23.63 5.34
CA LEU A 137 2.65 -22.61 5.49
C LEU A 137 3.35 -22.73 6.86
N PRO A 138 4.66 -22.41 6.94
CA PRO A 138 5.42 -22.51 8.18
C PRO A 138 4.98 -21.53 9.27
N LYS A 139 4.33 -20.42 8.87
CA LYS A 139 3.87 -19.34 9.75
C LYS A 139 2.37 -19.12 9.56
N THR A 140 1.70 -18.61 10.58
CA THR A 140 0.36 -18.04 10.45
C THR A 140 0.42 -16.78 9.59
N LEU A 141 -0.69 -16.39 8.96
CA LEU A 141 -0.72 -15.28 8.00
C LEU A 141 -0.31 -13.94 8.61
N ASP A 142 -0.64 -13.73 9.88
CA ASP A 142 -0.28 -12.57 10.70
C ASP A 142 1.17 -12.60 11.22
N ALA A 143 1.85 -13.75 11.14
CA ALA A 143 3.26 -13.89 11.50
C ALA A 143 4.22 -13.62 10.32
N TYR A 144 3.70 -13.35 9.12
CA TYR A 144 4.52 -12.91 7.99
C TYR A 144 4.91 -11.44 8.13
N ARG A 145 6.13 -11.14 7.71
CA ARG A 145 6.59 -9.77 7.52
C ARG A 145 6.20 -9.33 6.11
N TYR A 146 5.44 -8.24 6.00
CA TYR A 146 4.97 -7.69 4.74
C TYR A 146 5.86 -6.53 4.31
N HIS A 147 6.37 -6.58 3.09
CA HIS A 147 7.11 -5.50 2.44
C HIS A 147 6.14 -4.66 1.62
N GLN A 148 5.89 -3.41 2.05
CA GLN A 148 4.93 -2.44 1.49
C GLN A 148 3.45 -2.88 1.52
N ASP A 149 3.13 -4.09 1.08
CA ASP A 149 1.79 -4.69 1.06
C ASP A 149 1.79 -6.21 0.82
N TYR A 150 2.95 -6.87 0.67
CA TYR A 150 2.99 -8.32 0.37
C TYR A 150 4.11 -9.08 1.07
N ALA A 151 3.92 -10.39 1.18
CA ALA A 151 4.95 -11.35 1.54
C ALA A 151 4.93 -12.51 0.55
N ASN A 152 6.05 -13.20 0.37
CA ASN A 152 6.12 -14.39 -0.46
C ASN A 152 6.56 -15.59 0.38
N ASP A 153 5.99 -16.75 0.08
CA ASP A 153 6.45 -18.04 0.59
C ASP A 153 6.30 -19.11 -0.48
N VAL A 154 6.86 -20.28 -0.23
CA VAL A 154 6.86 -21.41 -1.14
C VAL A 154 6.35 -22.65 -0.43
N LEU A 155 5.36 -23.32 -1.02
CA LEU A 155 4.88 -24.62 -0.56
C LEU A 155 5.30 -25.71 -1.55
N GLN A 156 6.07 -26.68 -1.08
CA GLN A 156 6.47 -27.83 -1.90
C GLN A 156 5.42 -28.95 -1.83
N VAL A 157 4.84 -29.32 -2.98
CA VAL A 157 3.82 -30.36 -3.08
C VAL A 157 4.34 -31.50 -3.96
N PRO A 158 4.57 -32.72 -3.45
CA PRO A 158 5.26 -33.77 -4.20
C PRO A 158 4.72 -34.08 -5.61
N SER A 159 3.40 -34.04 -5.81
CA SER A 159 2.78 -34.35 -7.10
C SER A 159 2.40 -33.13 -7.93
N VAL A 160 2.57 -31.91 -7.41
CA VAL A 160 2.21 -30.66 -8.11
C VAL A 160 3.44 -29.81 -8.40
N GLY A 161 4.53 -30.01 -7.63
CA GLY A 161 5.75 -29.23 -7.74
C GLY A 161 5.79 -28.09 -6.72
N LYS A 162 6.48 -27.03 -7.09
CA LYS A 162 6.64 -25.82 -6.30
C LYS A 162 5.39 -24.95 -6.44
N LEU A 163 4.81 -24.52 -5.32
CA LEU A 163 3.75 -23.50 -5.31
C LEU A 163 4.31 -22.21 -4.75
N ASP A 164 4.35 -21.16 -5.58
CA ASP A 164 4.68 -19.80 -5.16
C ASP A 164 3.44 -19.13 -4.58
N VAL A 165 3.48 -18.82 -3.29
CA VAL A 165 2.37 -18.26 -2.53
C VAL A 165 2.67 -16.79 -2.24
N ARG A 166 1.83 -15.89 -2.77
CA ARG A 166 1.90 -14.47 -2.45
C ARG A 166 0.80 -14.11 -1.46
N LEU A 167 1.21 -13.55 -0.35
CA LEU A 167 0.36 -13.03 0.72
C LEU A 167 0.27 -11.52 0.56
N THR A 168 -0.85 -10.93 0.97
CA THR A 168 -1.05 -9.48 0.96
C THR A 168 -1.61 -9.03 2.29
N GLN A 169 -1.12 -7.90 2.77
CA GLN A 169 -1.72 -7.13 3.84
C GLN A 169 -2.31 -5.86 3.23
N THR A 170 -3.52 -5.49 3.63
CA THR A 170 -4.12 -4.24 3.16
C THR A 170 -3.25 -3.07 3.59
N ALA A 171 -3.24 -1.97 2.81
CA ALA A 171 -2.38 -0.81 3.08
C ALA A 171 -2.62 -0.16 4.45
N ASN A 172 -3.73 -0.51 5.08
CA ASN A 172 -4.19 -0.01 6.37
C ASN A 172 -3.93 -1.02 7.51
N GLY A 173 -3.27 -2.15 7.24
CA GLY A 173 -2.93 -3.20 8.21
C GLY A 173 -4.09 -4.07 8.67
N ILE A 174 -5.32 -3.75 8.25
CA ILE A 174 -6.56 -4.33 8.82
C ILE A 174 -6.74 -5.80 8.42
N PHE A 175 -6.35 -6.20 7.22
CA PHE A 175 -6.54 -7.57 6.73
C PHE A 175 -5.25 -8.16 6.19
N SER A 176 -5.10 -9.47 6.37
CA SER A 176 -4.03 -10.26 5.78
C SER A 176 -4.61 -11.51 5.13
N THR A 177 -4.17 -11.83 3.90
CA THR A 177 -4.76 -12.90 3.08
C THR A 177 -3.73 -13.49 2.11
N ILE A 178 -4.03 -14.68 1.58
CA ILE A 178 -3.37 -15.18 0.37
C ILE A 178 -3.96 -14.46 -0.84
N ASN A 179 -3.11 -13.73 -1.55
CA ASN A 179 -3.45 -12.99 -2.77
C ASN A 179 -3.35 -13.89 -4.01
N SER A 180 -2.29 -14.70 -4.11
CA SER A 180 -2.18 -15.64 -5.23
C SER A 180 -1.42 -16.90 -4.90
N ILE A 181 -1.74 -17.95 -5.65
CA ILE A 181 -1.02 -19.23 -5.65
C ILE A 181 -0.68 -19.54 -7.10
N ASN A 182 0.62 -19.64 -7.38
CA ASN A 182 1.13 -19.94 -8.72
C ASN A 182 1.83 -21.30 -8.69
N GLY A 183 1.36 -22.22 -9.53
CA GLY A 183 2.07 -23.46 -9.85
C GLY A 183 2.47 -23.50 -11.31
N ASP A 184 3.16 -24.57 -11.72
CA ASP A 184 3.60 -24.73 -13.11
C ASP A 184 2.40 -24.80 -14.06
N ASP A 185 1.36 -25.54 -13.68
CA ASP A 185 0.19 -25.82 -14.51
C ASP A 185 -1.03 -24.92 -14.24
N PHE A 186 -1.00 -24.12 -13.17
CA PHE A 186 -2.16 -23.33 -12.79
C PHE A 186 -1.79 -22.03 -12.08
N LYS A 187 -2.72 -21.09 -12.10
CA LYS A 187 -2.64 -19.85 -11.35
C LYS A 187 -4.00 -19.53 -10.75
N ILE A 188 -3.99 -19.20 -9.47
CA ILE A 188 -5.15 -18.65 -8.77
C ILE A 188 -4.75 -17.26 -8.33
N TRP A 189 -5.52 -16.27 -8.77
CA TRP A 189 -5.39 -14.89 -8.36
C TRP A 189 -6.67 -14.45 -7.67
N ASN A 190 -6.54 -13.89 -6.47
CA ASN A 190 -7.66 -13.31 -5.75
C ASN A 190 -7.66 -11.79 -5.86
N CYS A 191 -8.84 -11.20 -5.97
CA CYS A 191 -9.02 -9.75 -5.96
C CYS A 191 -10.25 -9.33 -5.14
N ARG A 192 -10.54 -8.04 -5.24
CA ARG A 192 -11.27 -7.13 -4.35
C ARG A 192 -12.78 -7.36 -4.35
N GLU A 193 -13.27 -8.39 -3.66
CA GLU A 193 -14.69 -8.45 -3.28
C GLU A 193 -14.90 -9.31 -2.04
N SER A 194 -15.22 -8.68 -0.90
CA SER A 194 -15.47 -9.41 0.35
C SER A 194 -16.88 -9.15 0.86
N GLY A 195 -17.46 -10.13 1.57
CA GLY A 195 -18.73 -9.98 2.28
C GLY A 195 -18.63 -9.16 3.57
N VAL A 196 -17.55 -8.40 3.75
CA VAL A 196 -17.34 -7.47 4.86
C VAL A 196 -16.93 -6.12 4.27
N LYS A 197 -17.19 -5.01 4.97
CA LYS A 197 -16.62 -3.68 4.73
C LYS A 197 -16.05 -3.13 6.01
N TYR A 198 -14.97 -2.38 5.91
CA TYR A 198 -14.42 -1.62 7.03
C TYR A 198 -14.71 -0.13 6.81
N LEU A 199 -15.58 0.41 7.66
CA LEU A 199 -16.12 1.76 7.53
C LEU A 199 -16.71 2.03 6.14
N ASP A 200 -16.35 3.17 5.59
CA ASP A 200 -16.70 3.69 4.29
C ASP A 200 -15.66 3.34 3.21
N ARG A 201 -14.64 2.58 3.58
CA ARG A 201 -13.59 2.15 2.66
C ARG A 201 -14.00 0.81 2.06
N TYR A 202 -13.82 0.69 0.75
CA TYR A 202 -14.05 -0.58 0.07
C TYR A 202 -13.13 -1.62 0.67
N ASN A 203 -13.70 -2.77 1.00
CA ASN A 203 -12.93 -3.83 1.58
C ASN A 203 -12.06 -4.47 0.50
N GLU A 204 -10.76 -4.26 0.63
CA GLU A 204 -9.73 -4.91 -0.16
C GLU A 204 -9.54 -6.33 0.36
N ILE A 205 -10.50 -7.24 0.16
CA ILE A 205 -10.28 -8.64 0.55
C ILE A 205 -10.88 -9.63 -0.45
N SER A 206 -10.34 -10.84 -0.32
CA SER A 206 -9.80 -11.66 -1.37
C SER A 206 -10.78 -12.77 -1.77
N ARG A 207 -11.35 -12.65 -2.96
CA ARG A 207 -12.06 -13.73 -3.66
C ARG A 207 -11.37 -14.06 -4.97
N PRO A 208 -11.55 -15.27 -5.51
CA PRO A 208 -10.90 -15.66 -6.76
C PRO A 208 -11.38 -14.75 -7.88
N GLN A 209 -10.49 -13.89 -8.37
CA GLN A 209 -10.76 -13.05 -9.53
C GLN A 209 -10.48 -13.85 -10.78
N ASP A 210 -9.29 -14.44 -10.85
CA ASP A 210 -8.84 -15.21 -12.01
C ASP A 210 -8.38 -16.60 -11.60
N VAL A 211 -8.82 -17.59 -12.39
CA VAL A 211 -8.32 -18.96 -12.34
C VAL A 211 -7.84 -19.36 -13.73
N GLU A 212 -6.57 -19.72 -13.83
CA GLU A 212 -5.94 -20.22 -15.04
C GLU A 212 -5.49 -21.67 -14.86
N ILE A 213 -5.81 -22.54 -15.81
CA ILE A 213 -5.39 -23.94 -15.86
C ILE A 213 -4.78 -24.19 -17.24
N LYS A 214 -3.45 -24.17 -17.30
CA LYS A 214 -2.68 -24.18 -18.56
C LYS A 214 -2.86 -25.47 -19.35
N PRO A 215 -2.81 -26.69 -18.76
CA PRO A 215 -2.99 -27.93 -19.51
C PRO A 215 -4.35 -28.05 -20.20
N LYS A 216 -5.35 -27.29 -19.72
CA LYS A 216 -6.71 -27.26 -20.25
C LYS A 216 -7.01 -26.03 -21.11
N GLY A 217 -6.10 -25.06 -21.16
CA GLY A 217 -6.34 -23.76 -21.79
C GLY A 217 -7.54 -23.02 -21.19
N ILE A 218 -7.84 -23.27 -19.91
CA ILE A 218 -8.97 -22.62 -19.21
C ILE A 218 -8.46 -21.35 -18.56
N LYS A 219 -9.13 -20.22 -18.83
CA LYS A 219 -9.00 -18.98 -18.08
C LYS A 219 -10.40 -18.53 -17.67
N LEU A 220 -10.64 -18.40 -16.38
CA LEU A 220 -11.90 -17.95 -15.80
C LEU A 220 -11.67 -16.60 -15.12
N GLU A 221 -12.31 -15.55 -15.63
CA GLU A 221 -12.41 -14.23 -14.99
C GLU A 221 -13.78 -14.17 -14.30
N ILE A 222 -13.77 -14.29 -12.98
CA ILE A 222 -14.97 -14.48 -12.15
C ILE A 222 -15.55 -13.11 -11.75
N TYR A 223 -14.67 -12.17 -11.40
CA TYR A 223 -15.00 -10.80 -11.03
C TYR A 223 -14.21 -9.83 -11.91
N SER A 224 -14.86 -8.82 -12.47
CA SER A 224 -14.22 -7.75 -13.23
C SER A 224 -14.56 -6.41 -12.59
N ASP A 225 -13.55 -5.56 -12.42
CA ASP A 225 -13.67 -4.27 -11.70
C ASP A 225 -14.59 -3.28 -12.45
N ASP A 226 -14.80 -3.46 -13.76
CA ASP A 226 -15.53 -2.51 -14.62
C ASP A 226 -16.77 -3.05 -15.35
N SER A 227 -17.09 -4.34 -15.27
CA SER A 227 -18.26 -4.90 -15.96
C SER A 227 -18.58 -6.32 -15.49
N GLY A 228 -19.84 -6.58 -15.13
CA GLY A 228 -20.27 -7.91 -14.71
C GLY A 228 -19.90 -8.99 -15.74
N ILE A 229 -19.32 -10.10 -15.26
CA ILE A 229 -19.15 -11.40 -15.92
C ILE A 229 -18.90 -11.30 -17.44
N VAL A 230 -17.63 -11.31 -17.84
CA VAL A 230 -17.24 -11.50 -19.25
C VAL A 230 -17.43 -12.97 -19.63
N SER A 231 -18.68 -13.33 -19.88
CA SER A 231 -19.01 -14.55 -20.61
C SER A 231 -20.30 -14.29 -21.36
N GLU A 232 -20.17 -14.02 -22.66
CA GLU A 232 -21.27 -13.77 -23.60
C GLU A 232 -22.29 -14.92 -23.70
N GLU A 233 -22.03 -16.09 -23.08
CA GLU A 233 -22.98 -17.21 -22.97
C GLU A 233 -22.95 -17.88 -21.58
N PRO A 234 -23.97 -17.71 -20.71
CA PRO A 234 -24.03 -18.30 -19.37
C PRO A 234 -23.78 -19.83 -19.31
N GLY A 235 -24.14 -20.55 -20.37
CA GLY A 235 -23.91 -22.01 -20.48
C GLY A 235 -22.44 -22.39 -20.65
N LYS A 236 -21.65 -21.55 -21.34
CA LYS A 236 -20.22 -21.77 -21.57
C LYS A 236 -19.42 -21.55 -20.29
N PHE A 237 -19.73 -20.48 -19.54
CA PHE A 237 -19.13 -20.22 -18.23
C PHE A 237 -19.36 -21.37 -17.25
N LYS A 238 -20.61 -21.85 -17.13
CA LYS A 238 -20.94 -22.95 -16.22
C LYS A 238 -20.12 -24.21 -16.54
N LYS A 239 -20.00 -24.56 -17.83
CA LYS A 239 -19.22 -25.73 -18.26
C LYS A 239 -17.72 -25.58 -17.94
N LEU A 240 -17.14 -24.42 -18.24
CA LEU A 240 -15.74 -24.13 -17.94
C LEU A 240 -15.47 -24.11 -16.42
N GLN A 241 -16.41 -23.56 -15.64
CA GLN A 241 -16.38 -23.58 -14.19
C GLN A 241 -16.39 -25.00 -13.64
N ASP A 242 -17.32 -25.84 -14.09
CA ASP A 242 -17.41 -27.24 -13.63
C ASP A 242 -16.14 -28.04 -14.01
N GLU A 243 -15.58 -27.82 -15.21
CA GLU A 243 -14.31 -28.46 -15.62
C GLU A 243 -13.11 -27.97 -14.79
N ALA A 244 -13.03 -26.67 -14.51
CA ALA A 244 -11.99 -26.11 -13.66
C ALA A 244 -12.07 -26.64 -12.24
N ILE A 245 -13.28 -26.75 -11.67
CA ILE A 245 -13.51 -27.32 -10.34
C ILE A 245 -12.97 -28.73 -10.25
N VAL A 246 -13.34 -29.61 -11.19
CA VAL A 246 -12.89 -31.01 -11.18
C VAL A 246 -11.36 -31.07 -11.26
N TRP A 247 -10.76 -30.31 -12.18
CA TRP A 247 -9.31 -30.32 -12.35
C TRP A 247 -8.57 -29.80 -11.11
N LEU A 248 -9.01 -28.69 -10.52
CA LEU A 248 -8.41 -28.11 -9.31
C LEU A 248 -8.53 -29.06 -8.11
N VAL A 249 -9.67 -29.72 -7.95
CA VAL A 249 -9.87 -30.70 -6.86
C VAL A 249 -8.88 -31.85 -6.98
N ASP A 250 -8.78 -32.44 -8.18
CA ASP A 250 -7.99 -33.66 -8.40
C ASP A 250 -6.47 -33.39 -8.43
N ASN A 251 -6.07 -32.27 -9.04
CA ASN A 251 -4.65 -31.99 -9.34
C ASN A 251 -4.01 -30.97 -8.40
N VAL A 252 -4.79 -30.26 -7.56
CA VAL A 252 -4.25 -29.24 -6.64
C VAL A 252 -4.70 -29.50 -5.21
N LEU A 253 -6.00 -29.45 -4.92
CA LEU A 253 -6.53 -29.53 -3.56
C LEU A 253 -6.21 -30.87 -2.88
N ASN A 254 -6.56 -31.99 -3.53
CA ASN A 254 -6.34 -33.32 -2.96
C ASN A 254 -4.83 -33.63 -2.77
N PRO A 255 -3.94 -33.27 -3.72
CA PRO A 255 -2.49 -33.29 -3.49
C PRO A 255 -2.01 -32.50 -2.27
N ILE A 256 -2.44 -31.24 -2.12
CA ILE A 256 -2.07 -30.41 -0.96
C ILE A 256 -2.52 -31.09 0.33
N ARG A 257 -3.76 -31.61 0.38
CA ARG A 257 -4.33 -32.29 1.55
C ARG A 257 -3.49 -33.48 2.04
N LYS A 258 -2.76 -34.15 1.15
CA LYS A 258 -1.88 -35.29 1.49
C LYS A 258 -0.58 -34.88 2.18
N ILE A 259 -0.17 -33.61 2.07
CA ILE A 259 0.99 -33.11 2.79
C ILE A 259 0.66 -33.05 4.27
N PRO A 260 1.50 -33.60 5.17
CA PRO A 260 1.28 -33.47 6.60
C PRO A 260 1.26 -31.99 7.01
N LEU A 261 0.44 -31.66 8.00
CA LEU A 261 0.51 -30.33 8.60
C LEU A 261 1.87 -30.15 9.30
N PRO A 262 2.44 -28.94 9.32
CA PRO A 262 3.60 -28.67 10.15
C PRO A 262 3.27 -28.96 11.61
N GLU A 263 4.23 -29.51 12.38
CA GLU A 263 4.04 -29.85 13.80
C GLU A 263 3.61 -28.63 14.62
N LYS A 264 4.10 -27.45 14.24
CA LYS A 264 3.70 -26.16 14.78
C LYS A 264 3.81 -25.10 13.68
N GLN A 265 2.79 -24.26 13.55
CA GLN A 265 2.91 -22.99 12.83
C GLN A 265 3.41 -21.93 13.80
N ILE A 266 4.36 -21.10 13.38
CA ILE A 266 4.79 -19.95 14.15
C ILE A 266 3.62 -18.96 14.16
N ASP A 267 3.08 -18.70 15.36
CA ASP A 267 1.87 -17.94 15.64
C ASP A 267 2.16 -16.54 16.21
N LEU A 268 3.42 -16.26 16.51
CA LEU A 268 3.85 -14.96 16.99
C LEU A 268 4.38 -14.16 15.80
N PRO A 269 4.00 -12.86 15.67
CA PRO A 269 4.77 -11.95 14.83
C PRO A 269 6.24 -12.08 15.22
N LEU A 270 7.13 -12.09 14.21
CA LEU A 270 8.58 -12.12 14.41
C LEU A 270 8.91 -11.22 15.61
N MET A 271 9.52 -11.77 16.67
CA MET A 271 9.85 -10.99 17.86
C MET A 271 10.57 -9.75 17.39
N GLU A 272 9.91 -8.61 17.55
CA GLU A 272 10.46 -7.35 17.09
C GLU A 272 11.58 -7.00 18.06
N GLU A 273 12.81 -6.98 17.54
CA GLU A 273 13.93 -6.56 18.34
C GLU A 273 13.72 -5.09 18.71
N PRO A 274 13.92 -4.69 19.98
CA PRO A 274 13.78 -3.30 20.38
C PRO A 274 14.76 -2.45 19.57
N PHE A 275 14.37 -1.22 19.27
CA PHE A 275 15.26 -0.29 18.58
C PHE A 275 16.55 -0.10 19.41
N PRO A 276 17.74 -0.26 18.81
CA PRO A 276 18.99 -0.22 19.57
C PRO A 276 19.37 1.23 19.92
N GLU A 277 18.88 1.70 21.07
CA GLU A 277 19.15 3.05 21.58
C GLU A 277 20.65 3.36 21.59
N GLY A 278 21.01 4.57 21.16
CA GLY A 278 22.39 5.06 21.17
C GLY A 278 23.29 4.58 20.03
N LYS A 279 22.86 3.63 19.18
CA LYS A 279 23.63 3.24 17.98
C LYS A 279 23.64 4.31 16.89
N VAL A 280 22.53 5.02 16.77
CA VAL A 280 22.37 6.18 15.89
C VAL A 280 21.92 7.36 16.74
N GLY A 281 22.29 8.57 16.32
CA GLY A 281 21.80 9.78 16.96
C GLY A 281 20.28 9.95 16.78
N PRO A 282 19.69 11.01 17.37
CA PRO A 282 18.28 11.33 17.18
C PRO A 282 17.91 11.36 15.69
N LEU A 283 16.71 10.89 15.35
CA LEU A 283 16.27 10.76 13.97
C LEU A 283 15.25 11.83 13.64
N PHE A 284 15.27 12.31 12.40
CA PHE A 284 14.24 13.19 11.86
C PHE A 284 13.91 12.83 10.42
N ALA A 285 12.65 13.02 10.04
CA ALA A 285 12.18 12.84 8.67
C ALA A 285 11.46 14.10 8.16
N PHE A 286 11.51 14.34 6.85
CA PHE A 286 10.59 15.28 6.21
C PHE A 286 9.26 14.58 5.99
N VAL A 287 8.19 15.20 6.50
CA VAL A 287 6.85 14.62 6.53
C VAL A 287 5.88 15.62 5.91
N LYS A 288 4.82 15.14 5.25
CA LYS A 288 3.81 16.03 4.67
C LYS A 288 3.13 16.83 5.78
N GLN A 289 2.77 18.08 5.50
CA GLN A 289 2.08 18.92 6.46
C GLN A 289 0.78 18.29 6.97
N GLU A 290 0.02 17.61 6.10
CA GLU A 290 -1.22 16.92 6.47
C GLU A 290 -0.99 15.81 7.51
N ASP A 291 0.13 15.07 7.39
CA ASP A 291 0.50 14.04 8.35
C ASP A 291 0.91 14.65 9.70
N ILE A 292 1.58 15.81 9.68
CA ILE A 292 1.89 16.56 10.91
C ILE A 292 0.62 17.01 11.62
N GLU A 293 -0.32 17.63 10.91
CA GLU A 293 -1.60 18.08 11.48
C GLU A 293 -2.37 16.90 12.09
N LYS A 294 -2.38 15.75 11.40
CA LYS A 294 -2.94 14.49 11.90
C LYS A 294 -2.27 14.04 13.20
N ILE A 295 -0.93 13.96 13.23
CA ILE A 295 -0.15 13.54 14.39
C ILE A 295 -0.45 14.44 15.61
N GLU A 296 -0.49 15.76 15.42
CA GLU A 296 -0.75 16.71 16.50
C GLU A 296 -2.15 16.54 17.07
N ILE A 297 -3.17 16.43 16.22
CA ILE A 297 -4.55 16.19 16.64
C ILE A 297 -4.64 14.86 17.41
N LEU A 298 -4.08 13.77 16.90
CA LEU A 298 -4.15 12.46 17.54
C LEU A 298 -3.41 12.40 18.88
N LYS A 299 -2.33 13.17 19.04
CA LYS A 299 -1.67 13.33 20.34
C LYS A 299 -2.53 14.09 21.34
N GLU A 300 -3.31 15.08 20.89
CA GLU A 300 -4.21 15.87 21.73
C GLU A 300 -5.43 15.04 22.18
N VAL A 301 -6.12 14.37 21.26
CA VAL A 301 -7.34 13.61 21.56
C VAL A 301 -7.07 12.20 22.12
N GLY A 302 -5.84 11.72 21.96
CA GLY A 302 -5.38 10.39 22.33
C GLY A 302 -5.37 9.42 21.15
N VAL A 303 -4.22 8.81 20.87
CA VAL A 303 -4.00 7.93 19.70
C VAL A 303 -5.00 6.78 19.61
N ASN A 304 -5.36 6.19 20.76
CA ASN A 304 -6.30 5.07 20.83
C ASN A 304 -7.76 5.47 20.57
N SER A 305 -8.05 6.76 20.41
CA SER A 305 -9.37 7.22 19.97
C SER A 305 -9.59 7.02 18.47
N ALA A 306 -8.53 6.91 17.68
CA ALA A 306 -8.61 6.74 16.24
C ALA A 306 -8.58 5.27 15.80
N TYR A 307 -9.08 5.05 14.60
CA TYR A 307 -9.03 3.79 13.88
C TYR A 307 -7.58 3.33 13.66
N PRO A 308 -7.23 2.02 13.75
CA PRO A 308 -5.85 1.52 13.66
C PRO A 308 -5.05 2.12 12.50
N ASP A 309 -5.66 2.16 11.32
CA ASP A 309 -5.07 2.70 10.11
C ASP A 309 -4.88 4.22 10.10
N GLU A 310 -5.68 4.94 10.88
CA GLU A 310 -5.54 6.38 11.06
C GLU A 310 -4.41 6.74 12.04
N ARG A 311 -3.93 5.76 12.82
CA ARG A 311 -2.78 5.92 13.73
C ARG A 311 -1.43 5.87 13.00
N ILE A 312 -1.43 5.53 11.71
CA ILE A 312 -0.23 5.58 10.88
C ILE A 312 0.19 7.05 10.74
N ALA A 313 1.33 7.40 11.30
CA ALA A 313 1.89 8.74 11.29
C ALA A 313 2.62 9.05 9.99
N VAL A 314 3.54 8.18 9.58
CA VAL A 314 4.42 8.40 8.42
C VAL A 314 4.57 7.09 7.66
N GLN A 315 4.48 7.15 6.33
CA GLN A 315 4.58 5.97 5.46
C GLN A 315 5.85 6.01 4.60
N PRO A 316 6.43 4.83 4.28
CA PRO A 316 7.52 4.75 3.33
C PRO A 316 7.15 5.28 1.95
N SER A 317 8.09 5.96 1.29
CA SER A 317 7.79 6.58 -0.02
C SER A 317 8.96 6.55 -1.01
N TRP A 318 10.20 6.52 -0.54
CA TRP A 318 11.38 6.76 -1.38
C TRP A 318 12.28 5.52 -1.43
N ARG A 319 12.66 5.08 -2.62
CA ARG A 319 13.47 3.87 -2.81
C ARG A 319 14.95 4.16 -2.68
N LEU A 320 15.71 3.20 -2.16
CA LEU A 320 17.17 3.26 -2.17
C LEU A 320 17.71 3.11 -3.59
N ILE A 321 17.18 2.15 -4.36
CA ILE A 321 17.47 1.94 -5.77
C ILE A 321 16.18 2.02 -6.59
N PRO A 322 16.11 2.90 -7.61
CA PRO A 322 14.94 3.01 -8.48
C PRO A 322 14.53 1.68 -9.14
N LEU A 323 13.23 1.51 -9.39
CA LEU A 323 12.73 0.38 -10.16
C LEU A 323 13.32 0.39 -11.57
N GLY A 324 13.65 -0.79 -12.09
CA GLY A 324 14.25 -0.97 -13.41
C GLY A 324 15.79 -0.88 -13.43
N TYR A 325 16.42 -0.50 -12.32
CA TYR A 325 17.87 -0.55 -12.19
C TYR A 325 18.28 -1.92 -11.65
N ASN A 326 19.33 -2.51 -12.22
CA ASN A 326 19.82 -3.82 -11.76
C ASN A 326 20.48 -3.70 -10.38
N ARG A 327 19.96 -4.39 -9.36
CA ARG A 327 20.53 -4.42 -8.00
C ARG A 327 21.84 -5.20 -7.88
N GLY A 328 22.15 -6.10 -8.81
CA GLY A 328 23.27 -7.03 -8.68
C GLY A 328 23.08 -7.97 -7.48
N ASP A 329 24.10 -8.11 -6.65
CA ASP A 329 24.09 -8.99 -5.46
C ASP A 329 23.45 -8.35 -4.22
N LEU A 330 22.96 -7.10 -4.33
CA LEU A 330 22.31 -6.40 -3.22
C LEU A 330 20.98 -7.06 -2.83
N PRO A 331 20.54 -6.97 -1.57
CA PRO A 331 19.25 -7.51 -1.11
C PRO A 331 18.07 -6.93 -1.90
N GLU A 332 16.93 -7.62 -1.94
CA GLU A 332 15.74 -7.18 -2.70
C GLU A 332 15.12 -5.90 -2.12
N GLU A 333 15.24 -5.76 -0.80
CA GLU A 333 14.73 -4.67 0.03
C GLU A 333 15.23 -3.30 -0.46
N VAL A 334 16.36 -3.21 -1.16
CA VAL A 334 16.84 -1.93 -1.72
C VAL A 334 15.87 -1.29 -2.73
N HIS A 335 14.94 -2.06 -3.30
CA HIS A 335 13.88 -1.57 -4.18
C HIS A 335 12.58 -1.22 -3.43
N ASP A 336 12.51 -1.46 -2.13
CA ASP A 336 11.37 -1.06 -1.31
C ASP A 336 11.38 0.46 -1.12
N GLY A 337 10.20 1.01 -0.82
CA GLY A 337 10.08 2.39 -0.35
C GLY A 337 10.49 2.47 1.12
N PHE A 338 11.12 3.60 1.48
CA PHE A 338 11.57 3.91 2.83
C PHE A 338 11.07 5.28 3.27
N ILE A 339 10.92 5.45 4.58
CA ILE A 339 10.98 6.75 5.25
C ILE A 339 12.46 7.04 5.43
N TRP A 340 12.93 8.12 4.81
CA TRP A 340 14.32 8.55 4.91
C TRP A 340 14.50 9.43 6.13
N CYS A 341 15.36 9.01 7.04
CA CYS A 341 15.66 9.71 8.26
C CYS A 341 17.11 10.23 8.26
N GLY A 342 17.25 11.53 8.51
CA GLY A 342 18.54 12.13 8.84
C GLY A 342 18.88 11.87 10.30
N VAL A 343 20.18 11.83 10.60
CA VAL A 343 20.69 11.74 11.97
C VAL A 343 21.02 13.14 12.47
N GLY A 344 20.37 13.56 13.55
CA GLY A 344 20.57 14.85 14.20
C GLY A 344 19.35 15.28 15.01
N THR A 345 19.57 16.18 15.97
CA THR A 345 18.48 16.77 16.74
C THR A 345 17.82 17.90 15.94
N VAL A 346 16.50 17.85 15.82
CA VAL A 346 15.68 18.95 15.33
C VAL A 346 14.90 19.57 16.48
N ASN A 347 14.88 20.89 16.53
CA ASN A 347 14.13 21.68 17.49
C ASN A 347 13.47 22.87 16.78
N ALA A 348 12.69 23.65 17.53
CA ALA A 348 11.96 24.80 16.99
C ALA A 348 12.90 25.89 16.38
N ASP A 349 14.17 25.94 16.80
CA ASP A 349 15.16 26.91 16.36
C ASP A 349 16.03 26.41 15.19
N ALA A 350 15.83 25.16 14.74
CA ALA A 350 16.62 24.57 13.68
C ALA A 350 16.45 25.36 12.37
N ASP A 351 17.57 25.70 11.71
CA ASP A 351 17.53 26.33 10.39
C ASP A 351 17.10 25.29 9.35
N LEU A 352 15.79 25.19 9.14
CA LEU A 352 15.14 24.23 8.26
C LEU A 352 15.70 24.23 6.84
N LYS A 353 16.24 25.37 6.39
CA LYS A 353 16.85 25.49 5.05
C LYS A 353 18.19 24.82 4.94
N LYS A 354 18.86 24.53 6.05
CA LYS A 354 20.16 23.84 6.10
C LYS A 354 20.03 22.35 6.36
N LEU A 355 18.87 21.89 6.84
CA LEU A 355 18.63 20.48 7.07
C LEU A 355 18.58 19.71 5.75
N ARG A 356 19.30 18.59 5.71
CA ARG A 356 19.38 17.68 4.58
C ARG A 356 19.21 16.27 5.09
N ILE A 357 18.53 15.45 4.30
CA ILE A 357 18.52 14.00 4.45
C ILE A 357 19.08 13.48 3.14
N ALA A 358 20.28 12.89 3.17
CA ALA A 358 21.05 12.67 1.95
C ALA A 358 21.22 13.99 1.16
N ASP A 359 20.87 14.03 -0.12
CA ASP A 359 20.84 15.24 -0.96
C ASP A 359 19.49 15.97 -0.96
N LYS A 360 18.46 15.41 -0.30
CA LYS A 360 17.13 15.99 -0.23
C LYS A 360 17.11 17.24 0.66
N GLN A 361 16.50 18.31 0.15
CA GLN A 361 16.06 19.45 0.95
C GLN A 361 14.55 19.35 1.20
N MET A 362 14.10 19.87 2.33
CA MET A 362 12.67 19.96 2.63
C MET A 362 11.94 20.77 1.56
N ASN A 363 10.83 20.24 1.05
CA ASN A 363 10.03 20.92 0.05
C ASN A 363 9.15 22.00 0.70
N THR A 364 9.61 23.25 0.64
CA THR A 364 8.86 24.41 1.17
C THR A 364 8.11 25.20 0.10
N TRP A 365 8.25 24.85 -1.18
CA TRP A 365 7.84 25.71 -2.31
C TRP A 365 6.67 25.16 -3.12
N SER A 366 6.39 23.86 -3.00
CA SER A 366 5.24 23.26 -3.68
C SER A 366 3.93 23.77 -3.07
N ILE A 367 3.08 24.36 -3.91
CA ILE A 367 1.68 24.67 -3.56
C ILE A 367 0.84 23.40 -3.34
N PHE A 368 1.34 22.23 -3.75
CA PHE A 368 0.64 20.95 -3.68
C PHE A 368 1.19 20.01 -2.59
N SER A 369 2.36 20.29 -2.02
CA SER A 369 3.01 19.39 -1.06
C SER A 369 4.01 20.15 -0.18
N LYS A 370 3.49 20.85 0.83
CA LYS A 370 4.31 21.42 1.89
C LYS A 370 4.79 20.30 2.80
N GLU A 371 6.10 20.25 3.04
CA GLU A 371 6.71 19.36 4.02
C GLU A 371 7.04 20.15 5.31
N GLY A 372 6.93 19.46 6.44
CA GLY A 372 7.53 19.86 7.71
C GLY A 372 8.48 18.76 8.20
N LEU A 373 8.77 18.78 9.50
CA LEU A 373 9.65 17.84 10.16
C LEU A 373 8.92 17.03 11.23
N ALA A 374 9.32 15.77 11.36
CA ALA A 374 8.98 14.93 12.50
C ALA A 374 10.26 14.39 13.14
N GLU A 375 10.35 14.47 14.48
CA GLU A 375 11.31 13.72 15.27
C GLU A 375 10.84 12.25 15.33
N ILE A 376 11.68 11.33 14.87
CA ILE A 376 11.34 9.91 14.75
C ILE A 376 11.98 9.14 15.90
N LYS A 377 11.17 8.32 16.59
CA LYS A 377 11.54 7.48 17.73
C LYS A 377 11.00 6.06 17.51
N PRO A 378 11.65 5.27 16.65
CA PRO A 378 11.18 3.92 16.40
C PRO A 378 11.23 3.11 17.70
N LEU A 379 10.20 2.32 17.96
CA LEU A 379 10.15 1.45 19.13
C LEU A 379 10.87 0.13 18.87
N VAL A 380 10.87 -0.31 17.61
CA VAL A 380 11.43 -1.58 17.16
C VAL A 380 12.36 -1.41 15.97
N ALA A 381 13.34 -2.30 15.88
CA ALA A 381 14.37 -2.33 14.84
C ALA A 381 13.90 -2.95 13.52
N THR A 382 12.73 -3.61 13.50
CA THR A 382 12.15 -4.26 12.33
C THR A 382 12.04 -3.29 11.16
N ASP A 383 12.49 -3.70 9.97
CA ASP A 383 12.53 -2.90 8.74
C ASP A 383 13.32 -1.59 8.84
N ILE A 384 14.29 -1.51 9.75
CA ILE A 384 15.16 -0.35 9.86
C ILE A 384 16.57 -0.71 9.42
N TYR A 385 17.05 0.05 8.45
CA TYR A 385 18.36 -0.12 7.83
C TYR A 385 19.17 1.17 7.94
N VAL A 386 20.48 1.05 7.79
CA VAL A 386 21.39 2.20 7.72
C VAL A 386 22.22 2.08 6.45
N VAL A 387 22.40 3.21 5.76
CA VAL A 387 23.32 3.35 4.62
C VAL A 387 24.30 4.50 4.88
N ASP A 388 25.50 4.42 4.34
CA ASP A 388 26.45 5.53 4.32
C ASP A 388 26.28 6.33 3.02
N TRP A 389 25.67 7.52 3.14
CA TRP A 389 25.53 8.43 2.01
C TRP A 389 26.89 8.92 1.49
N GLN A 390 27.96 8.83 2.28
CA GLN A 390 29.28 9.20 1.81
C GLN A 390 29.73 8.33 0.62
N ALA A 391 29.31 7.06 0.54
CA ALA A 391 29.65 6.19 -0.59
C ALA A 391 29.07 6.72 -1.92
N TRP A 392 27.90 7.36 -1.88
CA TRP A 392 27.31 8.04 -3.04
C TRP A 392 28.14 9.26 -3.46
N GLU A 393 28.50 10.11 -2.49
CA GLU A 393 29.30 11.30 -2.74
C GLU A 393 30.71 10.96 -3.25
N ASP A 394 31.37 9.99 -2.63
CA ASP A 394 32.70 9.51 -3.04
C ASP A 394 32.66 8.98 -4.48
N PHE A 395 31.61 8.22 -4.85
CA PHE A 395 31.45 7.78 -6.23
C PHE A 395 31.26 8.97 -7.19
N ARG A 396 30.36 9.89 -6.83
CA ARG A 396 30.05 11.07 -7.63
C ARG A 396 31.31 11.91 -7.88
N GLU A 397 32.07 12.24 -6.84
CA GLU A 397 33.30 13.04 -6.94
C GLU A 397 34.37 12.34 -7.80
N ASN A 398 34.48 11.00 -7.69
CA ASN A 398 35.42 10.24 -8.49
C ASN A 398 35.01 10.09 -9.96
N ALA A 399 33.71 10.10 -10.25
CA ALA A 399 33.20 9.99 -11.62
C ALA A 399 33.34 11.32 -12.37
N PHE A 400 33.05 12.46 -11.73
CA PHE A 400 33.15 13.79 -12.36
C PHE A 400 34.61 14.30 -12.41
N LYS A 401 35.33 13.95 -13.49
CA LYS A 401 36.70 14.41 -13.79
C LYS A 401 36.71 15.46 -14.92
N PRO A 402 37.80 16.23 -15.11
CA PRO A 402 37.91 17.15 -16.24
C PRO A 402 37.64 16.44 -17.58
N GLY A 403 36.60 16.88 -18.30
CA GLY A 403 36.16 16.26 -19.55
C GLY A 403 35.04 15.21 -19.42
N HIS A 404 34.59 14.90 -18.20
CA HIS A 404 33.44 14.03 -17.93
C HIS A 404 32.39 14.81 -17.12
N ASP A 405 31.56 15.57 -17.82
CA ASP A 405 30.57 16.50 -17.25
C ASP A 405 29.20 15.85 -17.01
N ARG A 406 29.01 14.59 -17.41
CA ARG A 406 27.77 13.84 -17.25
C ARG A 406 28.05 12.36 -16.99
N LEU A 407 27.34 11.78 -16.02
CA LEU A 407 27.31 10.34 -15.81
C LEU A 407 26.54 9.62 -16.91
N THR A 408 27.09 8.50 -17.37
CA THR A 408 26.38 7.51 -18.17
C THR A 408 25.34 6.77 -17.33
N ASP A 409 24.34 6.16 -17.97
CA ASP A 409 23.31 5.39 -17.26
C ASP A 409 23.91 4.25 -16.41
N SER A 410 24.97 3.60 -16.90
CA SER A 410 25.71 2.59 -16.13
C SER A 410 26.39 3.17 -14.90
N GLU A 411 26.97 4.36 -14.99
CA GLU A 411 27.60 5.01 -13.84
C GLU A 411 26.56 5.47 -12.81
N VAL A 412 25.37 5.90 -13.24
CA VAL A 412 24.27 6.21 -12.33
C VAL A 412 23.84 4.95 -11.57
N VAL A 413 23.70 3.81 -12.25
CA VAL A 413 23.38 2.52 -11.60
C VAL A 413 24.48 2.12 -10.60
N GLU A 414 25.75 2.24 -10.97
CA GLU A 414 26.86 1.92 -10.05
C GLU A 414 26.94 2.89 -8.86
N MET A 415 26.55 4.15 -9.03
CA MET A 415 26.44 5.13 -7.94
C MET A 415 25.39 4.71 -6.90
N TYR A 416 24.20 4.26 -7.35
CA TYR A 416 23.17 3.68 -6.46
C TYR A 416 23.68 2.42 -5.76
N LYS A 417 24.37 1.53 -6.49
CA LYS A 417 24.93 0.31 -5.90
C LYS A 417 26.04 0.60 -4.90
N ALA A 418 26.86 1.64 -5.12
CA ALA A 418 27.92 2.02 -4.19
C ALA A 418 27.35 2.34 -2.80
N MET A 419 26.28 3.12 -2.76
CA MET A 419 25.50 3.36 -1.53
C MET A 419 24.84 2.06 -1.03
N GLY A 420 24.18 1.30 -1.91
CA GLY A 420 23.49 0.06 -1.55
C GLY A 420 24.41 -1.00 -0.93
N LYS A 421 25.70 -1.04 -1.27
CA LYS A 421 26.70 -1.94 -0.65
C LYS A 421 26.93 -1.66 0.85
N THR A 422 26.50 -0.50 1.34
CA THR A 422 26.56 -0.13 2.76
C THR A 422 25.23 -0.39 3.48
N PHE A 423 24.22 -0.93 2.80
CA PHE A 423 22.91 -1.23 3.37
C PHE A 423 23.00 -2.37 4.37
N VAL A 424 22.81 -2.04 5.64
CA VAL A 424 22.83 -3.01 6.75
C VAL A 424 21.63 -2.82 7.67
N PRO A 425 21.09 -3.87 8.29
CA PRO A 425 20.11 -3.72 9.37
C PRO A 425 20.66 -2.85 10.51
N ILE A 426 19.80 -2.05 11.15
CA ILE A 426 20.19 -1.20 12.30
C ILE A 426 20.80 -2.01 13.46
N THR A 427 20.39 -3.27 13.60
CA THR A 427 20.90 -4.22 14.59
C THR A 427 22.33 -4.66 14.31
N GLU A 428 22.78 -4.60 13.05
CA GLU A 428 24.13 -4.91 12.61
C GLU A 428 25.02 -3.66 12.48
N TYR A 429 24.41 -2.48 12.40
CA TYR A 429 25.13 -1.22 12.31
C TYR A 429 26.07 -1.00 13.50
N LYS A 430 27.32 -0.59 13.20
CA LYS A 430 28.42 -0.45 14.17
C LYS A 430 28.67 0.99 14.62
N GLY A 431 27.99 1.98 14.04
CA GLY A 431 28.19 3.39 14.40
C GLY A 431 29.33 4.09 13.66
N ASP A 432 29.88 3.48 12.60
CA ASP A 432 31.12 3.91 11.93
C ASP A 432 30.92 4.57 10.56
N TYR A 433 29.67 4.80 10.12
CA TYR A 433 29.40 5.47 8.85
C TYR A 433 29.67 6.98 8.94
N LYS A 434 30.21 7.55 7.85
CA LYS A 434 30.59 8.97 7.81
C LYS A 434 29.36 9.87 7.69
N LYS A 435 28.40 9.48 6.85
CA LYS A 435 27.12 10.17 6.65
C LYS A 435 25.97 9.16 6.74
N PRO A 436 25.66 8.67 7.94
CA PRO A 436 24.60 7.69 8.12
C PRO A 436 23.24 8.28 7.75
N VAL A 437 22.48 7.54 6.96
CA VAL A 437 21.06 7.77 6.70
C VAL A 437 20.31 6.53 7.17
N VAL A 438 19.29 6.73 7.99
CA VAL A 438 18.45 5.65 8.50
C VAL A 438 17.24 5.51 7.58
N LEU A 439 16.94 4.29 7.14
CA LEU A 439 15.88 3.95 6.21
C LEU A 439 14.88 3.06 6.93
N ILE A 440 13.64 3.51 7.07
CA ILE A 440 12.57 2.74 7.72
C ILE A 440 11.61 2.25 6.64
N GLY A 441 11.58 0.93 6.40
CA GLY A 441 10.83 0.25 5.35
C GLY A 441 9.38 -0.10 5.73
N ARG A 442 8.92 0.35 6.89
CA ARG A 442 7.56 0.13 7.42
C ARG A 442 6.88 1.43 7.80
N ASP A 443 5.57 1.36 7.98
CA ASP A 443 4.78 2.45 8.54
C ASP A 443 5.21 2.72 10.00
N LEU A 444 5.21 4.00 10.36
CA LEU A 444 5.42 4.47 11.73
C LEU A 444 4.09 4.87 12.33
N GLU A 445 3.82 4.45 13.56
CA GLU A 445 2.66 4.91 14.33
C GLU A 445 2.89 6.28 14.99
N VAL A 446 1.82 6.94 15.43
CA VAL A 446 1.89 8.27 16.11
C VAL A 446 2.74 8.25 17.38
N ASN A 447 2.78 7.12 18.10
CA ASN A 447 3.64 6.93 19.28
C ASN A 447 5.14 6.84 18.95
N GLU A 448 5.50 6.53 17.70
CA GLU A 448 6.88 6.52 17.20
C GLU A 448 7.33 7.90 16.69
N VAL A 449 6.49 8.94 16.84
CA VAL A 449 6.84 10.32 16.53
C VAL A 449 6.96 11.10 17.83
N GLY A 450 8.14 11.65 18.12
CA GLY A 450 8.40 12.45 19.32
C GLY A 450 7.75 13.83 19.27
N GLY A 451 8.04 14.59 18.21
CA GLY A 451 7.56 15.95 18.00
C GLY A 451 7.47 16.31 16.52
N THR A 452 6.72 17.36 16.21
CA THR A 452 6.49 17.83 14.84
C THR A 452 6.77 19.33 14.74
N PHE A 453 7.24 19.78 13.57
CA PHE A 453 7.59 21.18 13.34
C PHE A 453 7.19 21.59 11.91
N ILE A 454 6.32 22.60 11.79
CA ILE A 454 5.96 23.22 10.51
C ILE A 454 6.73 24.54 10.37
N PRO A 455 7.38 24.81 9.22
CA PRO A 455 8.01 26.09 8.96
C PRO A 455 6.98 27.23 9.03
N PRO A 456 7.28 28.37 9.69
CA PRO A 456 6.39 29.52 9.64
C PRO A 456 6.20 29.98 8.19
N GLU A 457 4.94 30.11 7.76
CA GLU A 457 4.63 30.65 6.44
C GLU A 457 5.18 32.08 6.33
N LYS A 458 6.14 32.29 5.42
CA LYS A 458 6.42 33.66 4.99
C LYS A 458 5.18 34.16 4.26
N ARG A 459 4.43 35.08 4.89
CA ARG A 459 3.45 35.91 4.18
C ARG A 459 4.10 36.41 2.90
N ARG A 460 3.57 36.02 1.74
CA ARG A 460 3.94 36.62 0.46
C ARG A 460 3.79 38.13 0.64
N ARG A 461 4.90 38.87 0.47
CA ARG A 461 4.86 40.32 0.34
C ARG A 461 4.49 40.69 -1.08
#